data_AF-A0A960WEZ6-F1
#
_entry.id   AF-A0A960WEZ6-F1
#
_cell.length_a   1.000
_cell.length_b   1.000
_cell.length_c   1.000
_cell.angle_alpha   90.00
_cell.angle_beta   90.00
_cell.angle_gamma   90.00
#
_symmetry.space_group_name_H-M   'P 1'
#
loop_
_entity.id
_entity.type
_entity.pdbx_description
1 polymer ?
#
loop_
_entity_poly.entity_id
_entity_poly.type
_entity_poly.pdbx_seq_one_letter_code
_entity_poly.pdbx_strand_id
1 'polypeptide(L)'
;MMLGQLAMGVLVGLALINGVNIVCNRVVNAKLGTHIGHLRSSYWNHLVGALFLLPLVFFLSAGQTHAQAWKTVPWPFYTGGIVGVVFVWMVNWTVPRLGALKATLILLSSQMICGLVLDVYLGKIRSLPMAIVGICIILSGAFLGKLYRK
;
A
#
# COMPACT_ATOMS: atom_id res chain seq x y z
N MET A 1 1.41 -8.61 -29.97
CA MET A 1 2.48 -8.97 -29.01
C MET A 1 3.20 -7.75 -28.43
N MET A 2 3.70 -6.82 -29.26
CA MET A 2 4.42 -5.60 -28.82
C MET A 2 3.57 -4.63 -27.96
N LEU A 3 2.30 -4.42 -28.31
CA LEU A 3 1.34 -3.60 -27.53
C LEU A 3 1.08 -4.15 -26.11
N GLY A 4 1.08 -5.48 -25.95
CA GLY A 4 0.90 -6.12 -24.63
C GLY A 4 2.14 -5.99 -23.74
N GLN A 5 3.33 -6.02 -24.32
CA GLN A 5 4.59 -5.80 -23.59
C GLN A 5 4.73 -4.34 -23.16
N LEU A 6 4.34 -3.39 -24.01
CA LEU A 6 4.33 -1.96 -23.66
C LEU A 6 3.36 -1.68 -22.50
N ALA A 7 2.16 -2.25 -22.54
CA ALA A 7 1.19 -2.13 -21.45
C ALA A 7 1.72 -2.73 -20.13
N MET A 8 2.36 -3.90 -20.18
CA MET A 8 2.99 -4.51 -19.00
C MET A 8 4.10 -3.63 -18.43
N GLY A 9 4.95 -3.05 -19.28
CA GLY A 9 6.01 -2.12 -18.88
C GLY A 9 5.45 -0.90 -18.13
N VAL A 10 4.36 -0.32 -18.62
CA VAL A 10 3.67 0.80 -17.94
C VAL A 10 3.15 0.39 -16.57
N LEU A 11 2.50 -0.78 -16.46
CA LEU A 11 1.97 -1.28 -15.18
C LEU A 11 3.08 -1.52 -14.15
N VAL A 12 4.20 -2.10 -14.58
CA VAL A 12 5.39 -2.27 -13.73
C VAL A 12 5.94 -0.91 -13.29
N GLY A 13 6.04 0.05 -14.21
CA GLY A 13 6.48 1.42 -13.90
C GLY A 13 5.58 2.09 -12.84
N LEU A 14 4.25 1.98 -12.98
CA LEU A 14 3.30 2.51 -12.00
C LEU A 14 3.45 1.83 -10.63
N ALA A 15 3.68 0.51 -10.59
CA ALA A 15 3.90 -0.21 -9.34
C ALA A 15 5.19 0.24 -8.63
N LEU A 16 6.27 0.49 -9.38
CA LEU A 16 7.53 1.01 -8.85
C LEU A 16 7.36 2.43 -8.27
N ILE A 17 6.70 3.32 -9.01
CA ILE A 17 6.40 4.69 -8.56
C ILE A 17 5.53 4.64 -7.29
N ASN A 18 4.55 3.76 -7.24
CA ASN A 18 3.73 3.56 -6.05
C ASN A 18 4.57 3.12 -4.83
N GLY A 19 5.56 2.26 -5.03
CA GLY A 19 6.50 1.87 -3.97
C GLY A 19 7.22 3.07 -3.34
N VAL A 20 7.69 4.00 -4.17
CA VAL A 20 8.32 5.26 -3.71
C VAL A 20 7.31 6.13 -2.96
N ASN A 21 6.13 6.35 -3.55
CA ASN A 21 5.07 7.16 -2.94
C ASN A 21 4.65 6.64 -1.57
N ILE A 22 4.51 5.32 -1.42
CA ILE A 22 4.17 4.67 -0.17
C ILE A 22 5.21 5.00 0.92
N VAL A 23 6.51 4.92 0.62
CA VAL A 23 7.56 5.23 1.60
C VAL A 23 7.53 6.71 1.99
N CYS A 24 7.46 7.61 1.00
CA CYS A 24 7.37 9.06 1.25
C CYS A 24 6.16 9.41 2.12
N ASN A 25 4.98 8.90 1.76
CA ASN A 25 3.74 9.11 2.48
C ASN A 25 3.85 8.65 3.95
N ARG A 26 4.43 7.47 4.19
CA ARG A 26 4.64 6.95 5.55
C ARG A 26 5.56 7.85 6.38
N VAL A 27 6.67 8.31 5.80
CA VAL A 27 7.63 9.18 6.53
C VAL A 27 7.01 10.53 6.88
N VAL A 28 6.34 11.17 5.92
CA VAL A 28 5.65 12.46 6.15
C VAL A 28 4.59 12.32 7.24
N ASN A 29 3.71 11.32 7.14
CA ASN A 29 2.64 11.10 8.12
C ASN A 29 3.18 10.72 9.50
N ALA A 30 4.23 9.90 9.56
CA ALA A 30 4.87 9.54 10.80
C ALA A 30 5.47 10.77 11.49
N LYS A 31 6.14 11.65 10.74
CA LYS A 31 6.69 12.90 11.26
C LYS A 31 5.57 13.81 11.76
N LEU A 32 4.52 14.03 10.98
CA LEU A 32 3.34 14.78 11.42
C LEU A 32 2.73 14.18 12.70
N GLY A 33 2.67 12.85 12.78
CA GLY A 33 2.18 12.12 13.96
C GLY A 33 2.97 12.41 15.24
N THR A 34 4.28 12.69 15.13
CA THR A 34 5.10 13.11 16.29
C THR A 34 4.79 14.54 16.76
N HIS A 35 4.23 15.39 15.90
CA HIS A 35 3.89 16.77 16.24
C HIS A 35 2.48 16.92 16.79
N ILE A 36 1.50 16.26 16.17
CA ILE A 36 0.07 16.49 16.47
C ILE A 36 -0.67 15.26 17.00
N GLY A 37 0.02 14.13 17.13
CA GLY A 37 -0.54 12.84 17.53
C GLY A 37 -0.87 11.95 16.33
N HIS A 38 -0.67 10.63 16.51
CA HIS A 38 -0.70 9.63 15.44
C HIS A 38 -2.07 9.51 14.74
N LEU A 39 -3.17 9.59 15.50
CA LEU A 39 -4.53 9.53 14.95
C LEU A 39 -4.91 10.82 14.20
N ARG A 40 -4.55 11.99 14.76
CA ARG A 40 -4.77 13.29 14.09
C ARG A 40 -3.97 13.42 12.80
N SER A 41 -2.76 12.87 12.75
CA SER A 41 -2.00 12.75 11.50
C SER A 41 -2.72 11.86 10.46
N SER A 42 -3.29 10.72 10.87
CA SER A 42 -4.10 9.89 9.97
C SER A 42 -5.34 10.63 9.45
N TYR A 43 -6.01 11.40 10.30
CA TYR A 43 -7.12 12.28 9.90
C TYR A 43 -6.69 13.27 8.81
N TRP A 44 -5.60 14.03 9.05
CA TRP A 44 -5.13 15.03 8.08
C TRP A 44 -4.65 14.40 6.77
N ASN A 45 -4.00 13.24 6.82
CA ASN A 45 -3.64 12.49 5.62
C ASN A 45 -4.84 12.21 4.73
N HIS A 46 -5.92 11.68 5.32
CA HIS A 46 -7.11 11.30 4.57
C HIS A 46 -7.93 12.52 4.14
N LEU A 47 -8.03 13.55 4.98
CA LEU A 47 -8.74 14.78 4.64
C LEU A 47 -8.09 15.50 3.45
N VAL A 48 -6.78 15.74 3.52
CA VAL A 48 -6.05 16.43 2.43
C VAL A 48 -6.08 15.59 1.16
N GLY A 49 -5.89 14.26 1.29
CA GLY A 49 -5.99 13.34 0.17
C GLY A 49 -7.37 13.35 -0.49
N ALA A 50 -8.45 13.36 0.30
CA ALA A 50 -9.81 13.44 -0.20
C ALA A 50 -10.08 14.77 -0.92
N LEU A 51 -9.66 15.90 -0.32
CA LEU A 51 -9.81 17.23 -0.93
C LEU A 51 -9.05 17.34 -2.26
N PHE A 52 -7.88 16.71 -2.37
CA PHE A 52 -7.12 16.65 -3.61
C PHE A 52 -7.74 15.71 -4.65
N LEU A 53 -8.34 14.59 -4.20
CA LEU A 53 -8.96 13.60 -5.08
C LEU A 53 -10.25 14.12 -5.74
N LEU A 54 -11.06 14.91 -5.03
CA LEU A 54 -12.34 15.43 -5.54
C LEU A 54 -12.24 16.13 -6.92
N PRO A 55 -11.39 17.15 -7.12
CA PRO A 55 -11.26 17.79 -8.44
C PRO A 55 -10.67 16.85 -9.49
N LEU A 56 -9.71 15.99 -9.13
CA LEU A 56 -9.13 15.03 -10.07
C LEU A 56 -10.19 14.10 -10.63
N VAL A 57 -11.05 13.57 -9.77
CA VAL A 57 -12.16 12.72 -10.18
C VAL A 57 -13.15 13.51 -11.04
N PHE A 58 -13.51 14.74 -10.65
CA PHE A 58 -14.39 15.59 -11.44
C PHE A 58 -13.88 15.84 -12.86
N PHE A 59 -12.58 16.11 -13.04
CA PHE A 59 -12.01 16.41 -14.35
C PHE A 59 -11.60 15.18 -15.17
N LEU A 60 -11.27 14.05 -14.53
CA LEU A 60 -10.69 12.87 -15.21
C LEU A 60 -11.68 11.72 -15.43
N SER A 61 -12.83 11.68 -14.76
CA SER A 61 -13.76 10.54 -14.81
C SER A 61 -14.63 10.44 -16.07
N ALA A 62 -14.38 11.25 -17.11
CA ALA A 62 -14.95 11.11 -18.46
C ALA A 62 -16.47 10.84 -18.53
N GLY A 63 -17.26 11.43 -17.61
CA GLY A 63 -18.72 11.29 -17.60
C GLY A 63 -19.28 10.01 -16.95
N GLN A 64 -18.45 9.13 -16.37
CA GLN A 64 -18.96 8.06 -15.51
C GLN A 64 -19.49 8.66 -14.21
N THR A 65 -20.81 8.63 -14.02
CA THR A 65 -21.43 9.21 -12.83
C THR A 65 -21.20 8.30 -11.62
N HIS A 66 -20.71 8.88 -10.51
CA HIS A 66 -20.59 8.19 -9.22
C HIS A 66 -21.88 7.46 -8.85
N ALA A 67 -23.04 8.08 -9.12
CA ALA A 67 -24.36 7.54 -8.82
C ALA A 67 -24.64 6.14 -9.40
N GLN A 68 -24.02 5.79 -10.53
CA GLN A 68 -24.17 4.46 -11.12
C GLN A 68 -23.39 3.40 -10.33
N ALA A 69 -22.18 3.72 -9.87
CA ALA A 69 -21.33 2.79 -9.13
C ALA A 69 -21.93 2.40 -7.77
N TRP A 70 -22.53 3.36 -7.04
CA TRP A 70 -23.18 3.10 -5.75
C TRP A 70 -24.35 2.11 -5.84
N LYS A 71 -24.97 1.98 -7.02
CA LYS A 71 -26.07 1.03 -7.26
C LYS A 71 -25.60 -0.36 -7.67
N THR A 72 -24.40 -0.48 -8.25
CA THR A 72 -23.92 -1.72 -8.86
C THR A 72 -22.83 -2.42 -8.05
N VAL A 73 -22.11 -1.69 -7.21
CA VAL A 73 -20.99 -2.23 -6.42
C VAL A 73 -21.46 -2.47 -4.97
N PRO A 74 -21.24 -3.68 -4.41
CA PRO A 74 -21.57 -3.95 -3.01
C PRO A 74 -20.87 -3.02 -2.03
N TRP A 75 -21.59 -2.55 -1.00
CA TRP A 75 -21.09 -1.58 -0.03
C TRP A 75 -19.77 -1.98 0.68
N PRO A 76 -19.43 -3.27 0.95
CA PRO A 76 -18.18 -3.62 1.61
C PRO A 76 -16.92 -3.20 0.82
N PHE A 77 -17.00 -3.05 -0.50
CA PHE A 77 -15.86 -2.60 -1.30
C PHE A 77 -15.50 -1.12 -1.05
N TYR A 78 -16.42 -0.35 -0.47
CA TYR A 78 -16.19 1.06 -0.12
C TYR A 78 -15.52 1.23 1.25
N THR A 79 -15.38 0.16 2.05
CA THR A 79 -14.75 0.25 3.38
C THR A 79 -13.22 0.32 3.33
N GLY A 80 -12.62 0.30 2.14
CA GLY A 80 -11.17 0.43 1.95
C GLY A 80 -10.60 1.70 2.60
N GLY A 81 -11.37 2.80 2.63
CA GLY A 81 -10.97 4.03 3.33
C GLY A 81 -10.78 3.84 4.83
N ILE A 82 -11.61 3.01 5.47
CA ILE A 82 -11.49 2.68 6.91
C ILE A 82 -10.19 1.92 7.17
N VAL A 83 -9.90 0.92 6.33
CA VAL A 83 -8.64 0.17 6.39
C VAL A 83 -7.45 1.10 6.19
N GLY A 84 -7.54 2.07 5.26
CA GLY A 84 -6.55 3.11 5.04
C GLY A 84 -6.28 3.97 6.28
N VAL A 85 -7.33 4.42 6.98
CA VAL A 85 -7.21 5.20 8.22
C VAL A 85 -6.46 4.43 9.30
N VAL A 86 -6.84 3.16 9.52
CA VAL A 86 -6.18 2.27 10.49
C VAL A 86 -4.73 2.03 10.09
N PHE A 87 -4.47 1.77 8.82
CA PHE A 87 -3.13 1.58 8.28
C PHE A 87 -2.21 2.79 8.54
N VAL A 88 -2.63 4.00 8.18
CA VAL A 88 -1.82 5.21 8.41
C VAL A 88 -1.62 5.47 9.89
N TRP A 89 -2.64 5.22 10.72
CA TRP A 89 -2.50 5.35 12.18
C TRP A 89 -1.44 4.40 12.74
N MET A 90 -1.44 3.12 12.35
CA MET A 90 -0.42 2.14 12.76
C MET A 90 0.98 2.50 12.25
N VAL A 91 1.09 2.95 11.01
CA VAL A 91 2.35 3.46 10.43
C VAL A 91 2.89 4.63 11.26
N ASN A 92 2.04 5.57 11.63
CA ASN A 92 2.44 6.75 12.39
C ASN A 92 2.98 6.40 13.76
N TRP A 93 2.52 5.31 14.37
CA TRP A 93 3.06 4.76 15.61
C TRP A 93 4.39 4.04 15.43
N THR A 94 4.49 3.22 14.38
CA THR A 94 5.59 2.27 14.21
C THR A 94 6.83 2.90 13.58
N VAL A 95 6.68 3.76 12.58
CA VAL A 95 7.81 4.37 11.84
C VAL A 95 8.73 5.20 12.75
N PRO A 96 8.24 6.08 13.65
CA PRO A 96 9.13 6.85 14.53
C PRO A 96 9.90 5.98 15.52
N ARG A 97 9.37 4.80 15.88
CA ARG A 97 9.96 3.89 16.88
C ARG A 97 10.94 2.89 16.27
N LEU A 98 10.65 2.40 15.08
CA LEU A 98 11.46 1.39 14.40
C LEU A 98 12.46 2.02 13.41
N GLY A 99 12.22 3.27 12.99
CA GLY A 99 12.88 3.87 11.85
C GLY A 99 12.29 3.39 10.52
N ALA A 100 12.41 4.22 9.48
CA ALA A 100 11.76 3.99 8.19
C ALA A 100 12.16 2.66 7.53
N LEU A 101 13.44 2.29 7.60
CA LEU A 101 13.93 1.05 6.98
C LEU A 101 13.37 -0.20 7.68
N LYS A 102 13.56 -0.33 9.01
CA LYS A 102 13.07 -1.52 9.75
C LYS A 102 11.55 -1.66 9.64
N ALA A 103 10.81 -0.55 9.73
CA ALA A 103 9.36 -0.55 9.51
C ALA A 103 8.99 -1.04 8.10
N THR A 104 9.70 -0.59 7.06
CA THR A 104 9.46 -1.02 5.68
C THR A 104 9.71 -2.51 5.50
N LEU A 105 10.80 -3.05 6.04
CA LEU A 105 11.14 -4.46 5.93
C LEU A 105 10.08 -5.35 6.59
N ILE A 106 9.68 -5.04 7.83
CA ILE A 106 8.63 -5.78 8.55
C ILE A 106 7.32 -5.72 7.78
N LEU A 107 6.96 -4.55 7.25
CA LEU A 107 5.69 -4.39 6.57
C LEU A 107 5.66 -5.14 5.24
N LEU A 108 6.71 -5.04 4.42
CA LEU A 108 6.83 -5.84 3.18
C LEU A 108 6.74 -7.34 3.49
N SER A 109 7.39 -7.78 4.57
CA SER A 109 7.33 -9.17 5.02
C SER A 109 5.88 -9.63 5.28
N SER A 110 5.13 -8.84 6.05
CA SER A 110 3.73 -9.13 6.34
C SER A 110 2.81 -9.07 5.11
N GLN A 111 3.08 -8.14 4.19
CA GLN A 111 2.32 -7.99 2.95
C GLN A 111 2.48 -9.22 2.04
N MET A 112 3.69 -9.76 1.95
CA MET A 112 3.96 -10.97 1.17
C MET A 112 3.26 -12.21 1.76
N ILE A 113 3.32 -12.37 3.08
CA ILE A 113 2.63 -13.49 3.77
C ILE A 113 1.12 -13.37 3.55
N CYS A 114 0.55 -12.18 3.73
CA CYS A 114 -0.87 -11.93 3.47
C CYS A 114 -1.25 -12.22 2.01
N GLY A 115 -0.42 -11.77 1.05
CA GLY A 115 -0.61 -12.05 -0.37
C GLY A 115 -0.65 -13.55 -0.67
N LEU A 116 0.27 -14.32 -0.09
CA LEU A 116 0.27 -15.77 -0.23
C LEU A 116 -0.98 -16.42 0.36
N VAL A 117 -1.39 -16.01 1.56
CA VAL A 117 -2.62 -16.52 2.21
C VAL A 117 -3.84 -16.25 1.33
N LEU A 118 -3.94 -15.04 0.75
CA LEU A 118 -5.02 -14.69 -0.16
C LEU A 118 -4.97 -15.52 -1.46
N ASP A 119 -3.78 -15.74 -2.04
CA ASP A 119 -3.64 -16.57 -3.24
C ASP A 119 -4.03 -18.03 -2.98
N VAL A 120 -3.71 -18.58 -1.80
CA VAL A 120 -4.17 -19.91 -1.37
C VAL A 120 -5.69 -19.93 -1.22
N TYR A 121 -6.25 -18.97 -0.48
CA TYR A 121 -7.70 -18.89 -0.23
C TYR A 121 -8.51 -18.74 -1.52
N LEU A 122 -8.00 -17.97 -2.48
CA LEU A 122 -8.65 -17.74 -3.78
C LEU A 122 -8.36 -18.84 -4.81
N GLY A 123 -7.59 -19.88 -4.45
CA GLY A 123 -7.24 -20.97 -5.37
C GLY A 123 -6.34 -20.55 -6.53
N LYS A 124 -5.58 -19.46 -6.39
CA LYS A 124 -4.69 -18.89 -7.42
C LYS A 124 -3.26 -19.44 -7.37
N ILE A 125 -2.96 -20.28 -6.39
CA ILE A 125 -1.61 -20.77 -6.18
C ILE A 125 -1.23 -21.90 -7.16
N ARG A 126 -0.14 -21.70 -7.90
CA ARG A 126 0.40 -22.74 -8.80
C ARG A 126 1.32 -23.72 -8.07
N SER A 127 2.10 -23.24 -7.10
CA SER A 127 3.00 -24.07 -6.30
C SER A 127 3.27 -23.40 -4.95
N LEU A 128 2.70 -23.96 -3.88
CA LEU A 128 2.90 -23.47 -2.52
C LEU A 128 4.37 -23.54 -2.08
N PRO A 129 5.13 -24.63 -2.34
CA PRO A 129 6.54 -24.67 -1.99
C PRO A 129 7.37 -23.56 -2.63
N MET A 130 7.15 -23.27 -3.91
CA MET A 130 7.89 -22.22 -4.62
C MET A 130 7.55 -20.82 -4.11
N ALA A 131 6.28 -20.58 -3.79
CA ALA A 131 5.86 -19.30 -3.20
C ALA A 131 6.52 -19.08 -1.81
N ILE A 132 6.57 -20.12 -0.98
CA ILE A 132 7.25 -20.08 0.32
C ILE A 132 8.75 -19.78 0.13
N VAL A 133 9.43 -20.47 -0.79
CA VAL A 133 10.84 -20.21 -1.10
C VAL A 133 11.06 -18.75 -1.52
N GLY A 134 10.22 -18.22 -2.41
CA GLY A 134 10.30 -16.83 -2.86
C GLY A 134 10.16 -15.83 -1.72
N ILE A 135 9.21 -16.06 -0.80
CA ILE A 135 9.07 -15.24 0.42
C ILE A 135 10.32 -15.36 1.28
N CYS A 136 10.82 -16.57 1.55
CA CYS A 136 12.02 -16.78 2.34
C CYS A 136 13.24 -16.04 1.78
N ILE A 137 13.43 -16.01 0.45
CA ILE A 137 14.50 -15.27 -0.21
C ILE A 137 14.36 -13.76 0.06
N ILE A 138 13.16 -13.20 -0.14
CA ILE A 138 12.93 -11.77 0.05
C ILE A 138 13.09 -11.37 1.52
N LEU A 139 12.58 -12.17 2.45
CA LEU A 139 12.74 -11.96 3.89
C LEU A 139 14.21 -12.04 4.33
N SER A 140 14.98 -12.97 3.76
CA SER A 140 16.41 -13.12 4.04
C SER A 140 17.20 -11.91 3.53
N GLY A 141 16.91 -11.44 2.31
CA GLY A 141 17.52 -10.22 1.77
C GLY A 141 17.20 -8.98 2.62
N ALA A 142 15.95 -8.88 3.09
CA ALA A 142 15.53 -7.84 4.02
C ALA A 142 16.30 -7.90 5.35
N PHE A 143 16.49 -9.10 5.90
CA PHE A 143 17.24 -9.31 7.14
C PHE A 143 18.74 -8.99 6.98
N LEU A 144 19.38 -9.40 5.89
CA LEU A 144 20.78 -9.08 5.61
C LEU A 144 21.02 -7.57 5.47
N GLY A 145 20.11 -6.84 4.82
CA GLY A 145 20.18 -5.38 4.72
C GLY A 145 20.15 -4.66 6.08
N LYS A 146 19.54 -5.28 7.10
CA LYS A 146 19.57 -4.79 8.49
C LYS A 146 20.94 -5.00 9.14
N LEU A 147 21.64 -6.10 8.86
CA LEU A 147 22.94 -6.43 9.47
C LEU A 147 24.09 -5.53 8.98
N TYR A 148 23.97 -4.97 7.78
CA TYR A 148 25.03 -4.15 7.18
C TYR A 148 25.05 -2.68 7.67
N ARG A 149 23.95 -2.19 8.24
CA ARG A 149 23.87 -0.84 8.83
C ARG A 149 23.77 -0.97 10.34
N LYS A 150 24.89 -0.66 11.03
CA LYS A 150 24.93 -0.51 12.50
C LYS A 150 23.85 0.44 12.99
#